data_AF-A0A1X0ZWT6-F1
#
_entry.id   AF-A0A1X0ZWT6-F1
#
_cell.length_a   1.000
_cell.length_b   1.000
_cell.length_c   1.000
_cell.angle_alpha   90.00
_cell.angle_beta   90.00
_cell.angle_gamma   90.00
#
_symmetry.space_group_name_H-M   'P 1'
#
loop_
_entity.id
_entity.type
_entity.pdbx_description
1 polymer ?
#
loop_
_entity_poly.entity_id
_entity_poly.type
_entity_poly.pdbx_seq_one_letter_code
_entity_poly.pdbx_strand_id
1 'polypeptide(L)'
;MFEVGFTELLLVGIVALLVLGPERLPVAARTVGRGLGQARRAMQALRAQVEREIDLPPLDSQPLQRLEQQIRQGVSLEAPPATTTPAKEHSA
;
A
#
# COMPACT_ATOMS: atom_id res chain seq x y z
N MET A 1 4.78 -16.23 14.75
CA MET A 1 4.80 -17.64 14.32
C MET A 1 5.32 -17.65 12.89
N PHE A 2 6.49 -18.26 12.65
CA PHE A 2 7.51 -17.91 11.63
C PHE A 2 8.43 -16.75 12.02
N GLU A 3 9.25 -16.98 13.05
CA GLU A 3 10.48 -16.22 13.25
C GLU A 3 11.46 -16.70 12.17
N VAL A 4 11.67 -15.94 11.09
CA VAL A 4 12.71 -16.28 10.10
C VAL A 4 14.08 -16.01 10.72
N GLY A 5 14.52 -16.96 11.54
CA GLY A 5 15.82 -16.97 12.17
C GLY A 5 16.88 -17.68 11.30
N PHE A 6 18.14 -17.55 11.73
CA PHE A 6 19.26 -18.23 11.08
C PHE A 6 19.07 -19.76 11.03
N THR A 7 18.55 -20.34 12.11
CA THR A 7 18.29 -21.79 12.23
C THR A 7 17.23 -22.28 11.23
N GLU A 8 16.11 -21.57 11.10
CA GLU A 8 15.08 -21.89 10.10
C GLU A 8 15.65 -21.87 8.68
N LEU A 9 16.43 -20.84 8.35
CA LEU A 9 17.06 -20.70 7.04
C LEU A 9 18.01 -21.88 6.75
N LEU A 10 18.80 -22.28 7.75
CA LEU A 10 19.71 -23.43 7.63
C LEU A 10 18.93 -24.72 7.39
N LEU A 11 17.85 -24.97 8.15
CA LEU A 11 17.01 -26.15 8.00
C LEU A 11 16.40 -26.23 6.59
N VAL A 12 15.80 -25.12 6.11
CA VAL A 12 15.25 -25.04 4.76
C VAL A 12 16.35 -25.21 3.71
N GLY A 13 17.54 -24.65 3.93
CA GLY A 13 18.71 -24.84 3.08
C GLY A 13 19.10 -26.30 2.96
N ILE A 14 19.21 -27.03 4.08
CA ILE A 14 19.52 -28.47 4.08
C ILE A 14 18.46 -29.26 3.32
N VAL A 15 17.17 -29.01 3.58
CA VAL A 15 16.07 -29.69 2.87
C VAL A 15 16.13 -29.40 1.37
N ALA A 16 16.35 -28.15 0.98
CA ALA A 16 16.48 -27.77 -0.42
C ALA A 16 17.67 -28.44 -1.11
N LEU A 17 18.81 -28.55 -0.41
CA LEU A 17 19.99 -29.28 -0.89
C LEU A 17 19.71 -30.78 -1.04
N LEU A 18 18.90 -31.38 -0.16
CA LEU A 18 18.54 -32.80 -0.24
C LEU A 18 17.59 -33.09 -1.41
N VAL A 19 16.57 -32.25 -1.58
CA VAL A 19 15.51 -32.44 -2.59
C VAL A 19 16.02 -32.12 -3.99
N LEU A 20 16.66 -30.96 -4.16
CA LEU A 20 17.10 -30.47 -5.46
C LEU A 20 18.54 -30.89 -5.79
N GLY A 21 19.37 -31.06 -4.76
CA GLY A 21 20.80 -31.34 -4.89
C GLY A 21 21.66 -30.07 -4.73
N PRO A 22 22.88 -30.19 -4.16
CA PRO A 22 23.79 -29.06 -3.94
C PRO A 22 24.27 -28.38 -5.22
N GLU A 23 24.34 -29.10 -6.33
CA GLU A 23 24.73 -28.52 -7.61
C GLU A 23 23.58 -27.80 -8.33
N ARG A 24 22.32 -28.20 -8.08
CA ARG A 24 21.16 -27.68 -8.82
C ARG A 24 20.49 -26.51 -8.14
N LEU A 25 20.57 -26.41 -6.82
CA LEU A 25 20.11 -25.24 -6.06
C LEU A 25 20.72 -23.93 -6.55
N PRO A 26 22.07 -23.78 -6.68
CA PRO A 26 22.65 -22.53 -7.16
C PRO A 26 22.29 -22.24 -8.62
N VAL A 27 22.11 -23.27 -9.45
CA VAL A 27 21.67 -23.10 -10.84
C VAL A 27 20.23 -22.58 -10.89
N ALA A 28 19.31 -23.18 -10.13
CA ALA A 28 17.92 -22.74 -10.04
C ALA A 28 17.82 -21.29 -9.52
N ALA A 29 18.54 -20.97 -8.44
CA ALA A 29 18.61 -19.62 -7.89
C ALA A 29 19.13 -18.60 -8.92
N ARG A 30 20.16 -18.96 -9.71
CA ARG A 30 20.67 -18.11 -10.79
C ARG A 30 19.66 -17.91 -11.92
N THR A 31 18.93 -18.95 -12.31
CA THR A 31 17.91 -18.87 -13.36
C THR A 31 16.74 -17.98 -12.93
N VAL A 32 16.18 -18.23 -11.74
CA VAL A 32 15.10 -17.43 -11.17
C VAL A 32 15.58 -15.99 -10.91
N GLY A 33 16.79 -15.83 -10.36
CA GLY A 33 17.38 -14.52 -10.10
C GLY A 33 17.60 -13.70 -11.37
N ARG A 34 17.99 -14.32 -12.49
CA ARG A 34 18.07 -13.63 -13.78
C ARG A 34 16.70 -13.19 -14.29
N GLY A 35 15.68 -14.04 -14.18
CA GLY A 35 14.31 -13.71 -14.56
C GLY A 35 13.73 -12.55 -13.73
N LEU A 36 13.82 -12.64 -12.40
CA LEU A 36 13.41 -11.56 -11.50
C LEU A 36 14.21 -10.29 -11.72
N GLY A 37 15.51 -10.40 -11.98
CA GLY A 37 16.37 -9.24 -12.28
C GLY A 37 15.94 -8.53 -13.56
N GLN A 38 15.61 -9.27 -14.61
CA GLN A 38 15.07 -8.72 -15.86
C GLN A 38 13.70 -8.08 -15.65
N ALA A 39 12.80 -8.76 -14.94
CA ALA A 39 11.48 -8.22 -14.61
C ALA A 39 11.58 -6.94 -13.79
N ARG A 40 12.46 -6.89 -12.79
CA ARG A 40 12.70 -5.69 -11.98
C ARG A 40 13.22 -4.53 -12.82
N ARG A 41 14.15 -4.78 -13.75
CA ARG A 41 14.64 -3.75 -14.69
C ARG A 41 13.55 -3.25 -15.62
N ALA A 42 12.72 -4.14 -16.16
CA ALA A 42 11.59 -3.77 -16.99
C ALA A 42 10.59 -2.89 -16.22
N MET A 43 10.24 -3.27 -14.99
CA MET A 43 9.39 -2.47 -14.11
C MET A 43 10.00 -1.09 -13.80
N GLN A 44 11.32 -1.02 -13.59
CA GLN A 44 12.02 0.26 -13.39
C GLN A 44 12.00 1.14 -14.64
N ALA A 45 12.19 0.56 -15.83
CA ALA A 45 12.12 1.29 -17.09
C ALA A 45 10.71 1.81 -17.36
N LEU A 46 9.68 1.01 -17.09
CA LEU A 46 8.28 1.42 -17.20
C LEU A 46 7.94 2.56 -16.23
N ARG A 47 8.34 2.44 -14.95
CA ARG A 47 8.18 3.53 -13.97
C ARG A 47 8.88 4.82 -14.45
N ALA A 48 10.10 4.72 -14.97
CA ALA A 48 10.84 5.88 -15.47
C ALA A 48 10.22 6.53 -16.72
N GLN A 49 9.52 5.77 -17.56
CA GLN A 49 8.75 6.31 -18.68
C GLN A 49 7.47 6.99 -18.19
N VAL A 50 6.75 6.34 -17.28
CA VAL A 50 5.53 6.89 -16.67
C VAL A 50 5.81 8.17 -15.90
N GLU A 51 6.88 8.25 -15.12
CA GLU A 51 7.28 9.48 -14.39
C GLU A 51 7.66 10.63 -15.34
N ARG A 52 8.16 10.31 -16.54
CA ARG A 52 8.53 11.33 -17.53
C ARG A 52 7.34 11.87 -18.32
N GLU A 53 6.30 11.05 -18.48
CA GLU A 53 5.14 11.37 -19.30
C GLU A 53 3.93 11.79 -18.46
N ILE A 54 3.86 11.31 -17.22
CA ILE A 54 2.92 11.76 -16.22
C ILE A 54 3.74 12.50 -15.16
N ASP A 55 3.65 13.83 -15.19
CA ASP A 55 4.02 14.73 -14.08
C ASP A 55 3.03 14.45 -12.93
N LEU A 56 3.09 13.24 -12.35
CA LEU A 56 2.30 12.83 -11.21
C LEU A 56 2.87 13.60 -10.04
N PRO A 57 2.18 14.65 -9.53
CA PRO A 57 2.51 15.12 -8.20
C PRO A 57 2.50 13.88 -7.29
N PRO A 58 3.48 13.76 -6.36
CA PRO A 58 3.53 12.65 -5.42
C PRO A 58 2.12 12.41 -4.87
N LEU A 59 1.76 11.16 -4.57
CA LEU A 59 0.58 10.87 -3.76
C LEU A 59 0.83 11.47 -2.37
N ASP A 60 0.68 12.78 -2.28
CA ASP A 60 0.77 13.55 -1.08
C ASP A 60 -0.40 13.06 -0.24
N SER A 61 -0.16 12.78 1.03
CA SER A 61 -1.22 12.57 2.03
C SER A 61 -1.98 13.89 2.34
N GLN A 62 -1.62 14.99 1.67
CA GLN A 62 -2.25 16.31 1.83
C GLN A 62 -3.75 16.39 1.43
N PRO A 63 -4.25 15.76 0.35
CA PRO A 63 -5.66 15.83 -0.02
C PRO A 63 -6.56 15.17 1.04
N LEU A 64 -6.10 14.07 1.65
CA LEU A 64 -6.82 13.40 2.74
C LEU A 64 -6.90 14.28 4.00
N GLN A 65 -5.82 14.98 4.34
CA GLN A 65 -5.81 15.92 5.47
C GLN A 65 -6.70 17.15 5.22
N ARG A 66 -6.74 17.68 3.99
CA ARG A 66 -7.65 18.78 3.62
C ARG A 66 -9.11 18.37 3.69
N LEU A 67 -9.42 17.12 3.31
CA LEU A 67 -10.77 16.60 3.39
C LEU A 67 -11.23 16.44 4.85
N GLU A 68 -10.36 15.93 5.74
CA GLU A 68 -10.63 15.90 7.18
C GLU A 68 -10.85 17.30 7.78
N GLN A 69 -10.06 18.30 7.36
CA GLN A 69 -10.23 19.68 7.83
C GLN A 69 -11.56 20.30 7.35
N GLN A 70 -11.95 20.06 6.11
CA GLN A 70 -13.24 20.51 5.58
C GLN A 70 -14.42 19.82 6.27
N ILE A 71 -14.30 18.52 6.55
CA ILE A 71 -15.34 17.79 7.30
C ILE A 71 -15.41 18.32 8.74
N ARG A 72 -14.27 18.58 9.40
CA ARG A 72 -14.26 19.18 10.75
C ARG A 72 -14.86 20.59 10.76
N GLN A 73 -14.64 21.40 9.73
CA GLN A 73 -15.19 22.75 9.65
C GLN A 73 -16.67 22.75 9.25
N GLY A 74 -17.07 21.90 8.30
CA GLY A 74 -18.46 21.75 7.83
C GLY A 74 -19.37 21.10 8.86
N VAL A 75 -18.87 20.12 9.63
CA VAL A 75 -19.59 19.52 10.76
C VAL A 75 -19.69 20.47 11.95
N SER A 76 -18.83 21.50 12.02
CA SER A 76 -18.91 22.53 13.07
C SER A 76 -20.00 23.59 12.83
N LEU A 77 -20.62 23.64 11.64
CA LEU A 77 -21.70 24.57 11.30
C LEU A 77 -23.10 23.93 11.39
N GLU A 78 -23.19 22.63 11.58
CA GLU A 78 -24.48 21.95 11.68
C GLU A 78 -24.44 20.86 12.76
N ALA A 79 -24.40 21.29 14.02
CA ALA A 79 -25.11 20.57 15.06
C ALA A 79 -26.60 20.94 14.87
N PRO A 80 -27.45 20.02 14.36
CA PRO A 80 -28.86 20.30 14.21
C PRO A 80 -29.43 20.57 15.62
N PRO A 81 -30.08 21.72 15.89
CA PRO A 81 -31.01 21.75 16.99
C PRO A 81 -32.08 20.74 16.62
N ALA A 82 -32.30 19.76 17.49
CA ALA A 82 -33.41 18.84 17.37
C ALA A 82 -34.70 19.67 17.18
N THR A 83 -35.23 19.64 15.96
CA THR A 83 -36.66 19.56 15.60
C THR A 83 -37.59 19.87 16.77
N THR A 84 -38.29 21.01 16.79
CA THR A 84 -39.69 21.19 16.34
C THR A 84 -40.20 22.47 17.02
N THR A 85 -41.13 23.30 16.58
CA THR A 85 -41.92 23.50 15.36
C THR A 85 -42.62 24.85 15.63
N PRO A 86 -42.72 25.77 14.65
CA PRO A 86 -43.46 27.02 14.79
C PRO A 86 -44.95 26.77 14.51
N ALA A 87 -45.84 27.19 15.40
CA ALA A 87 -47.27 27.26 15.11
C ALA A 87 -47.87 28.53 15.70
N LYS A 88 -48.15 29.43 14.78
CA LYS A 88 -49.01 30.62 14.74
C LYS A 88 -50.24 30.63 15.68
N GLU A 89 -50.76 31.85 15.83
CA GLU A 89 -52.17 32.23 16.10
C GLU A 89 -52.62 32.07 17.58
N HIS A 90 -53.40 32.94 18.23
CA HIS A 90 -54.26 34.08 17.91
C HIS A 90 -54.59 34.73 19.27
N SER A 91 -54.34 36.04 19.46
CA SER A 91 -55.39 37.07 19.71
C SER A 91 -56.17 37.03 21.04
N ALA A 92 -56.38 38.25 21.57
CA ALA A 92 -57.26 38.73 22.66
C ALA A 92 -56.70 38.73 24.08
#